data_AF-A0A954ISS8-F1
#
_entry.id   AF-A0A954ISS8-F1
#
_cell.length_a   1.000
_cell.length_b   1.000
_cell.length_c   1.000
_cell.angle_alpha   90.00
_cell.angle_beta   90.00
_cell.angle_gamma   90.00
#
_symmetry.space_group_name_H-M   'P 1'
#
loop_
_entity.id
_entity.type
_entity.pdbx_description
1 polymer ?
#
loop_
_entity_poly.entity_id
_entity_poly.type
_entity_poly.pdbx_seq_one_letter_code
_entity_poly.pdbx_strand_id
1 'polypeptide(L)'
;MAMAADSTRRDFFARTCDGLFGAALASLLNADFAAADSRPESIPAESPESGPANLHPRRPHHSPRATSVIQLFMNGGPSQMDLFDPKPVLDRMDGQPFPGNVEEIGNQGTDDIGVMMGGRYPFERHGESGLWMADILPHTASMADDICLI
;
A
#
# COMPACT_ATOMS: atom_id res chain seq x y z
N MET A 1 -61.61 24.55 16.15
CA MET A 1 -60.87 25.84 16.07
C MET A 1 -59.75 25.77 17.11
N ALA A 2 -58.62 25.14 16.75
CA ALA A 2 -57.48 24.95 17.65
C ALA A 2 -56.41 26.00 17.34
N MET A 3 -55.99 26.69 18.39
CA MET A 3 -55.08 27.83 18.40
C MET A 3 -53.72 27.51 17.78
N ALA A 4 -53.19 28.46 17.00
CA ALA A 4 -51.84 28.42 16.46
C ALA A 4 -50.82 28.46 17.61
N ALA A 5 -49.98 27.43 17.71
CA ALA A 5 -48.84 27.42 18.61
C ALA A 5 -47.79 28.41 18.09
N ASP A 6 -47.35 29.32 18.94
CA ASP A 6 -46.37 30.35 18.63
C ASP A 6 -45.02 29.67 18.31
N SER A 7 -44.73 29.47 17.03
CA SER A 7 -43.57 28.71 16.58
C SER A 7 -42.29 29.46 16.90
N THR A 8 -41.49 28.92 17.82
CA THR A 8 -40.22 29.55 18.17
C THR A 8 -39.22 29.40 17.02
N ARG A 9 -38.24 30.32 16.90
CA ARG A 9 -37.16 30.21 15.91
C ARG A 9 -36.46 28.85 15.98
N ARG A 10 -36.36 28.27 17.17
CA ARG A 10 -35.78 26.94 17.41
C ARG A 10 -36.59 25.84 16.73
N ASP A 11 -37.92 25.87 16.82
CA ASP A 11 -38.79 24.88 16.18
C ASP A 11 -38.75 24.98 14.65
N PHE A 12 -38.65 26.21 14.13
CA PHE A 12 -38.48 26.44 12.69
C PHE A 12 -37.18 25.82 12.17
N PHE A 13 -36.05 26.07 12.84
CA PHE A 13 -34.77 25.48 12.45
C PHE A 13 -34.73 23.96 12.63
N ALA A 14 -35.30 23.43 13.71
CA ALA A 14 -35.40 21.98 13.93
C ALA A 14 -36.15 21.29 12.77
N ARG A 15 -37.33 21.80 12.40
CA ARG A 15 -38.14 21.24 11.31
C ARG A 15 -37.51 21.38 9.92
N THR A 16 -36.77 22.47 9.70
CA THR A 16 -36.08 22.70 8.42
C THR A 16 -34.89 21.76 8.25
N CYS A 17 -34.16 21.49 9.34
CA CYS A 17 -33.06 20.52 9.35
C CYS A 17 -33.55 19.10 9.02
N ASP A 18 -34.68 18.66 9.59
CA ASP A 18 -35.24 17.33 9.31
C ASP A 18 -35.51 17.11 7.81
N GLY A 19 -36.06 18.11 7.12
CA GLY A 19 -36.31 18.05 5.68
C GLY A 19 -35.02 17.99 4.86
N LEU A 20 -34.02 18.79 5.23
CA LEU A 20 -32.72 18.80 4.55
C LEU A 20 -31.96 17.49 4.75
N PHE A 21 -31.95 16.93 5.96
CA PHE A 21 -31.34 15.64 6.25
C PHE A 21 -32.06 14.49 5.54
N GLY A 22 -33.39 14.53 5.48
CA GLY A 22 -34.17 13.56 4.71
C GLY A 22 -33.84 13.59 3.21
N ALA A 23 -33.73 14.78 2.61
CA ALA A 23 -33.34 14.93 1.21
C ALA A 23 -31.90 14.48 0.94
N ALA A 24 -30.96 14.79 1.84
CA ALA A 24 -29.57 14.34 1.74
C ALA A 24 -29.47 12.80 1.84
N LEU A 25 -30.19 12.19 2.80
CA LEU A 25 -30.23 10.73 2.95
C LEU A 25 -30.85 10.04 1.74
N ALA A 26 -31.97 10.57 1.22
CA ALA A 26 -32.62 10.05 0.02
C ALA A 26 -31.69 10.14 -1.21
N SER A 27 -30.93 11.23 -1.34
CA SER A 27 -29.94 11.40 -2.42
C SER A 27 -28.83 10.34 -2.34
N LEU A 28 -28.25 10.13 -1.15
CA LEU A 28 -27.20 9.13 -0.94
C LEU A 28 -27.70 7.71 -1.19
N LEU A 29 -28.87 7.34 -0.65
CA LEU A 29 -29.46 6.03 -0.86
C LEU A 29 -29.83 5.79 -2.33
N ASN A 30 -30.36 6.79 -3.03
CA ASN A 30 -30.70 6.66 -4.44
C ASN A 30 -29.45 6.48 -5.31
N ALA A 31 -28.32 7.12 -4.98
CA ALA A 31 -27.05 6.89 -5.65
C ALA A 31 -26.56 5.44 -5.47
N ASP A 32 -26.64 4.90 -4.25
CA ASP A 32 -26.25 3.52 -3.94
C ASP A 32 -27.17 2.48 -4.63
N PHE A 33 -28.48 2.72 -4.64
CA PHE A 33 -29.44 1.81 -5.30
C PHE A 33 -29.40 1.92 -6.84
N ALA A 34 -29.23 3.12 -7.40
CA ALA A 34 -29.12 3.30 -8.86
C ALA A 34 -27.79 2.74 -9.42
N ALA A 35 -26.72 2.74 -8.61
CA ALA A 35 -25.46 2.07 -8.94
C ALA A 35 -25.59 0.53 -8.97
N ALA A 36 -26.57 -0.04 -8.25
CA ALA A 36 -26.83 -1.49 -8.27
C ALA A 36 -27.59 -1.96 -9.54
N ASP A 37 -28.42 -1.09 -10.14
CA ASP A 37 -29.23 -1.41 -11.34
C ASP A 37 -28.56 -1.06 -12.67
N SER A 38 -27.46 -0.31 -12.66
CA SER A 38 -26.77 0.11 -13.88
C SER A 38 -25.76 -0.94 -14.37
N ARG A 39 -26.24 -1.85 -15.22
CA ARG A 39 -25.37 -2.57 -16.19
C ARG A 39 -24.58 -1.53 -16.97
N PRO A 40 -23.23 -1.52 -16.95
CA PRO A 40 -22.50 -0.45 -17.58
C PRO A 40 -22.43 -0.67 -19.10
N GLU A 41 -23.35 -0.04 -19.83
CA GLU A 41 -23.01 0.50 -21.14
C GLU A 41 -22.09 1.72 -20.95
N SER A 42 -21.07 1.75 -21.79
CA SER A 42 -19.89 2.62 -21.75
C SER A 42 -20.17 4.12 -21.61
N ILE A 43 -19.56 4.77 -20.61
CA ILE A 43 -19.28 6.22 -20.63
C ILE A 43 -17.84 6.47 -20.08
N PRO A 44 -17.06 7.41 -20.65
CA PRO A 44 -15.64 7.58 -20.35
C PRO A 44 -15.38 8.14 -18.94
N ALA A 45 -14.25 7.75 -18.38
CA ALA A 45 -13.75 8.21 -17.10
C ALA A 45 -13.31 9.67 -17.19
N GLU A 46 -13.98 10.56 -16.46
CA GLU A 46 -13.40 11.80 -15.92
C GLU A 46 -14.39 12.45 -14.95
N SER A 47 -14.24 12.19 -13.64
CA SER A 47 -14.53 13.10 -12.51
C SER A 47 -14.22 12.39 -11.19
N PRO A 48 -13.36 12.94 -10.32
CA PRO A 48 -13.04 12.36 -9.02
C PRO A 48 -13.96 12.94 -7.95
N GLU A 49 -15.27 12.66 -7.98
CA GLU A 49 -16.18 13.22 -6.96
C GLU A 49 -17.00 12.13 -6.25
N SER A 50 -16.61 11.91 -4.99
CA SER A 50 -17.53 11.84 -3.84
C SER A 50 -18.67 10.83 -3.91
N GLY A 51 -18.33 9.55 -4.07
CA GLY A 51 -19.21 8.42 -3.77
C GLY A 51 -18.44 7.34 -3.00
N PRO A 52 -19.10 6.39 -2.32
CA PRO A 52 -18.41 5.24 -1.75
C PRO A 52 -17.58 4.57 -2.85
N ALA A 53 -16.31 4.27 -2.55
CA ALA A 53 -15.37 3.76 -3.52
C ALA A 53 -15.98 2.57 -4.26
N ASN A 54 -16.26 2.74 -5.55
CA ASN A 54 -16.83 1.69 -6.37
C ASN A 54 -15.83 0.52 -6.44
N LEU A 55 -16.16 -0.60 -5.78
CA LEU A 55 -15.32 -1.79 -5.71
C LEU A 55 -15.48 -2.71 -6.93
N HIS A 56 -16.27 -2.32 -7.94
CA HIS A 56 -16.37 -3.12 -9.16
C HIS A 56 -15.05 -3.11 -9.93
N PRO A 57 -14.72 -4.22 -10.62
CA PRO A 57 -13.54 -4.29 -11.47
C PRO A 57 -13.53 -3.15 -12.50
N ARG A 58 -12.53 -2.27 -12.38
CA ARG A 58 -12.32 -1.19 -13.34
C ARG A 58 -11.80 -1.78 -14.64
N ARG A 59 -12.24 -1.21 -15.78
CA ARG A 59 -11.64 -1.57 -17.07
C ARG A 59 -10.17 -1.14 -17.08
N PRO A 60 -9.22 -2.05 -17.33
CA PRO A 60 -7.81 -1.70 -17.42
C PRO A 60 -7.53 -0.86 -18.67
N HIS A 61 -6.51 -0.01 -18.63
CA HIS A 61 -6.07 0.79 -19.80
C HIS A 61 -5.53 -0.09 -20.94
N HIS A 62 -5.08 -1.31 -20.63
CA HIS A 62 -4.54 -2.27 -21.59
C HIS A 62 -5.20 -3.63 -21.43
N SER A 63 -5.20 -4.42 -22.50
CA SER A 63 -5.65 -5.81 -22.44
C SER A 63 -4.72 -6.60 -21.48
N PRO A 64 -5.27 -7.28 -20.46
CA PRO A 64 -4.47 -8.01 -19.49
C PRO A 64 -3.77 -9.19 -20.18
N ARG A 65 -2.44 -9.26 -20.05
CA ARG A 65 -1.65 -10.41 -20.52
C ARG A 65 -1.57 -11.53 -19.49
N ALA A 66 -1.55 -11.17 -18.20
CA ALA A 66 -1.54 -12.14 -17.11
C ALA A 66 -2.97 -12.65 -16.83
N THR A 67 -3.12 -13.97 -16.69
CA THR A 67 -4.42 -14.61 -16.41
C THR A 67 -4.65 -14.78 -14.90
N SER A 68 -3.59 -14.87 -14.11
CA SER A 68 -3.63 -15.06 -12.66
C SER A 68 -2.42 -14.44 -12.01
N VAL A 69 -2.56 -13.98 -10.76
CA VAL A 69 -1.49 -13.37 -9.97
C VAL A 69 -1.43 -14.08 -8.63
N ILE A 70 -0.25 -14.55 -8.24
CA ILE A 70 0.03 -15.06 -6.90
C ILE A 70 0.77 -13.97 -6.15
N GLN A 71 0.14 -13.41 -5.11
CA GLN A 71 0.76 -12.43 -4.23
C GLN A 71 1.19 -13.11 -2.94
N LEU A 72 2.49 -13.02 -2.62
CA LEU A 72 3.06 -13.57 -1.40
C LEU A 72 3.39 -12.44 -0.44
N PHE A 73 2.75 -12.43 0.74
CA PHE A 73 3.10 -11.53 1.83
C PHE A 73 3.93 -12.31 2.85
N MET A 74 5.25 -12.14 2.79
CA MET A 74 6.20 -12.94 3.56
C MET A 74 6.64 -12.22 4.84
N ASN A 75 5.78 -12.19 5.85
CA ASN A 75 6.18 -11.71 7.18
C ASN A 75 7.16 -12.71 7.81
N GLY A 76 8.32 -12.22 8.26
CA GLY A 76 9.42 -13.05 8.76
C GLY A 76 10.18 -13.81 7.67
N GLY A 77 9.91 -13.52 6.39
CA GLY A 77 10.69 -14.04 5.28
C GLY A 77 12.10 -13.45 5.21
N PRO A 78 12.97 -13.99 4.36
CA PRO A 78 14.28 -13.42 4.12
C PRO A 78 14.14 -11.98 3.60
N SER A 79 14.90 -11.07 4.19
CA SER A 79 14.79 -9.65 3.86
C SER A 79 15.37 -9.37 2.47
N GLN A 80 14.84 -8.36 1.78
CA GLN A 80 15.39 -7.91 0.50
C GLN A 80 16.88 -7.55 0.62
N MET A 81 17.25 -6.87 1.71
CA MET A 81 18.62 -6.45 1.95
C MET A 81 19.55 -7.66 2.10
N ASP A 82 19.08 -8.76 2.69
CA ASP A 82 19.91 -9.96 2.88
C ASP A 82 19.98 -10.84 1.64
N LEU A 83 19.04 -10.70 0.70
CA LEU A 83 18.97 -11.52 -0.50
C LEU A 83 19.55 -10.88 -1.74
N PHE A 84 19.38 -9.58 -1.96
CA PHE A 84 19.66 -8.95 -3.25
C PHE A 84 20.64 -7.77 -3.19
N ASP A 85 21.06 -7.37 -1.99
CA ASP A 85 21.91 -6.19 -1.78
C ASP A 85 23.29 -6.57 -1.22
N PRO A 86 24.33 -6.68 -2.06
CA PRO A 86 25.68 -7.00 -1.61
C PRO A 86 26.26 -5.82 -0.81
N LYS A 87 26.88 -6.12 0.34
CA LYS A 87 27.36 -5.09 1.28
C LYS A 87 28.89 -5.11 1.46
N PRO A 88 29.68 -4.85 0.40
CA PRO A 88 31.14 -5.00 0.45
C PRO A 88 31.83 -4.06 1.44
N VAL A 89 31.24 -2.90 1.75
CA VAL A 89 31.77 -1.99 2.77
C VAL A 89 31.55 -2.60 4.16
N LEU A 90 30.35 -3.11 4.43
CA LEU A 90 30.01 -3.71 5.71
C LEU A 90 30.84 -4.97 5.96
N ASP A 91 31.07 -5.78 4.93
CA ASP A 91 31.92 -6.98 5.01
C ASP A 91 33.37 -6.63 5.37
N ARG A 92 33.92 -5.54 4.84
CA ARG A 92 35.26 -5.04 5.21
C ARG A 92 35.34 -4.54 6.65
N MET A 93 34.20 -4.13 7.20
CA MET A 93 34.09 -3.53 8.52
C MET A 93 33.58 -4.53 9.56
N ASP A 94 33.44 -5.81 9.20
CA ASP A 94 32.98 -6.86 10.09
C ASP A 94 33.85 -6.95 11.35
N GLY A 95 33.21 -6.97 12.51
CA GLY A 95 33.85 -6.99 13.83
C GLY A 95 34.49 -5.68 14.26
N GLN A 96 34.44 -4.61 13.47
CA GLN A 96 34.97 -3.29 13.84
C GLN A 96 33.90 -2.43 14.53
N PRO A 97 34.30 -1.48 15.41
CA PRO A 97 33.35 -0.52 15.99
C PRO A 97 32.83 0.43 14.91
N PHE A 98 31.57 0.84 15.04
CA PHE A 98 30.95 1.77 14.09
C PHE A 98 31.75 3.10 14.04
N PRO A 99 32.11 3.60 12.84
CA PRO A 99 33.02 4.74 12.71
C PRO A 99 32.34 6.11 12.90
N GLY A 100 31.01 6.16 12.99
CA GLY A 100 30.23 7.41 13.04
C GLY A 100 29.50 7.63 14.37
N ASN A 101 28.65 8.66 14.43
CA ASN A 101 27.74 8.83 15.55
C ASN A 101 26.52 7.91 15.37
N VAL A 102 26.31 7.01 16.33
CA VAL A 102 25.22 6.02 16.31
C VAL A 102 23.85 6.66 16.54
N GLU A 103 23.81 7.83 17.17
CA GLU A 103 22.57 8.59 17.42
C GLU A 103 21.98 9.11 16.09
N GLU A 104 22.84 9.40 15.11
CA GLU A 104 22.43 9.86 13.78
C GLU A 104 21.72 8.77 12.97
N ILE A 105 21.99 7.50 13.27
CA ILE A 105 21.33 6.35 12.64
C ILE A 105 20.12 5.83 13.45
N GLY A 106 19.70 6.57 14.47
CA GLY A 106 18.45 6.32 15.21
C GLY A 106 18.56 5.33 16.37
N ASN A 107 19.76 4.90 16.75
CA ASN A 107 19.94 4.09 17.95
C ASN A 107 19.80 4.95 19.21
N GLN A 108 18.87 4.58 20.10
CA GLN A 108 18.70 5.19 21.41
C GLN A 108 19.29 4.26 22.47
N GLY A 109 20.45 4.65 23.01
CA GLY A 109 21.25 3.81 23.91
C GLY A 109 22.62 3.51 23.29
N THR A 110 23.58 4.43 23.48
CA THR A 110 24.95 4.34 22.98
C THR A 110 25.92 3.72 23.99
N ASP A 111 25.42 3.26 25.14
CA ASP A 111 26.26 2.73 26.22
C ASP A 111 26.97 1.43 25.83
N ASP A 112 26.41 0.64 24.90
CA ASP A 112 27.03 -0.59 24.38
C ASP A 112 26.64 -0.84 22.91
N ILE A 113 27.39 -0.25 21.98
CA ILE A 113 27.05 -0.17 20.54
C ILE A 113 27.39 -1.46 19.78
N GLY A 114 28.10 -2.40 20.42
CA GLY A 114 28.57 -3.62 19.77
C GLY A 114 29.53 -3.34 18.60
N VAL A 115 29.56 -4.27 17.64
CA VAL A 115 30.41 -4.18 16.44
C VAL A 115 29.55 -4.24 15.19
N MET A 116 30.07 -3.71 14.08
CA MET A 116 29.47 -3.92 12.78
C MET A 116 29.49 -5.40 12.42
N MET A 117 28.36 -5.87 11.89
CA MET A 117 28.17 -7.25 11.48
C MET A 117 28.15 -7.32 9.96
N GLY A 118 29.11 -8.02 9.38
CA GLY A 118 29.18 -8.32 7.95
C GLY A 118 27.98 -9.15 7.46
N GLY A 119 27.82 -9.21 6.14
CA GLY A 119 26.85 -10.09 5.51
C GLY A 119 27.10 -11.56 5.88
N ARG A 120 26.03 -12.29 6.19
CA ARG A 120 26.12 -13.71 6.56
C ARG A 120 26.25 -14.65 5.38
N TYR A 121 25.78 -14.20 4.22
CA TYR A 121 25.69 -15.02 3.01
C TYR A 121 26.55 -14.41 1.91
N PRO A 122 27.34 -15.23 1.19
CA PRO A 122 28.05 -14.78 0.01
C PRO A 122 27.04 -14.41 -1.10
N PHE A 123 27.42 -13.41 -1.88
CA PHE A 123 26.64 -12.92 -3.01
C PHE A 123 27.33 -13.24 -4.32
N GLU A 124 26.54 -13.67 -5.30
CA GLU A 124 26.99 -13.88 -6.66
C GLU A 124 26.03 -13.22 -7.65
N ARG A 125 26.51 -13.01 -8.88
CA ARG A 125 25.68 -12.51 -9.97
C ARG A 125 25.16 -13.67 -10.77
N HIS A 126 23.86 -13.68 -11.03
CA HIS A 126 23.18 -14.75 -11.75
C HIS A 126 22.46 -14.21 -12.99
N GLY A 127 22.31 -15.09 -13.98
CA GLY A 127 21.64 -14.78 -15.25
C GLY A 127 22.44 -13.81 -16.15
N GLU A 128 21.85 -13.49 -17.29
CA GLU A 128 22.34 -12.47 -18.22
C GLU A 128 22.12 -11.05 -17.68
N SER A 129 21.06 -10.86 -16.88
CA SER A 129 20.77 -9.62 -16.14
C SER A 129 21.85 -9.26 -15.12
N GLY A 130 22.63 -10.24 -14.66
CA GLY A 130 23.65 -10.05 -13.64
C GLY A 130 23.06 -9.67 -12.28
N LEU A 131 21.85 -10.14 -11.99
CA LEU A 131 21.15 -9.92 -10.72
C LEU A 131 22.02 -10.42 -9.57
N TRP A 132 22.28 -9.55 -8.60
CA TRP A 132 22.93 -9.94 -7.36
C TRP A 132 21.97 -10.75 -6.51
N MET A 133 22.42 -11.93 -6.06
CA MET A 133 21.67 -12.70 -5.10
C MET A 133 22.56 -13.48 -4.14
N ALA A 134 22.08 -13.67 -2.91
CA ALA A 134 22.71 -14.53 -1.92
C ALA A 134 22.55 -16.02 -2.30
N ASP A 135 23.58 -16.82 -2.05
CA ASP A 135 23.64 -18.26 -2.42
C ASP A 135 22.70 -19.17 -1.58
N ILE A 136 21.87 -18.59 -0.71
CA ILE A 136 20.92 -19.36 0.13
C ILE A 136 19.68 -19.83 -0.65
N LEU A 137 19.42 -19.26 -1.84
CA LEU A 137 18.27 -19.61 -2.69
C LEU A 137 18.72 -20.05 -4.10
N PRO A 138 19.48 -21.16 -4.24
CA PRO A 138 20.08 -21.54 -5.52
C PRO A 138 19.05 -21.84 -6.63
N HIS A 139 17.88 -22.38 -6.26
CA HIS A 139 16.80 -22.60 -7.21
C HIS A 139 16.17 -21.29 -7.70
N THR A 140 16.02 -20.30 -6.82
CA THR A 140 15.58 -18.96 -7.20
C THR A 140 16.64 -18.28 -8.08
N ALA A 141 17.92 -18.51 -7.80
CA ALA A 141 19.04 -17.93 -8.54
C ALA A 141 19.03 -18.37 -10.00
N SER A 142 18.65 -19.62 -10.25
CA SER A 142 18.53 -20.16 -11.61
C SER A 142 17.46 -19.48 -12.46
N MET A 143 16.55 -18.72 -11.84
CA MET A 143 15.47 -17.97 -12.49
C MET A 143 15.75 -16.46 -12.51
N ALA A 144 17.00 -16.02 -12.33
CA ALA A 144 17.36 -14.60 -12.23
C ALA A 144 16.79 -13.74 -13.37
N ASP A 145 16.82 -14.24 -14.61
CA ASP A 145 16.34 -13.50 -15.79
C ASP A 145 14.81 -13.51 -15.96
N ASP A 146 14.11 -14.39 -15.22
CA ASP A 146 12.65 -14.43 -15.14
C ASP A 146 12.11 -13.56 -13.99
N ILE A 147 12.99 -13.05 -13.13
CA ILE A 147 12.64 -12.22 -11.98
C ILE A 147 12.84 -10.74 -12.32
N CYS A 148 11.79 -9.96 -12.10
CA CYS A 148 11.89 -8.50 -12.06
C CYS A 148 12.04 -8.05 -10.60
N LEU A 149 13.23 -7.58 -10.25
CA LEU A 149 13.49 -6.90 -8.98
C LEU A 149 13.33 -5.39 -9.20
N ILE A 150 12.58 -4.72 -8.31
CA ILE A 150 12.28 -3.29 -8.35
C ILE A 150 12.90 -2.59 -7.14
#